data_AF-A0A2E2TNS8-F1
#
_entry.id   AF-A0A2E2TNS8-F1
#
_cell.length_a   1.000
_cell.length_b   1.000
_cell.length_c   1.000
_cell.angle_alpha   90.00
_cell.angle_beta   90.00
_cell.angle_gamma   90.00
#
_symmetry.space_group_name_H-M   'P 1'
#
loop_
_entity.id
_entity.type
_entity.pdbx_description
1 polymer ?
#
loop_
_entity_poly.entity_id
_entity_poly.type
_entity_poly.pdbx_seq_one_letter_code
_entity_poly.pdbx_strand_id
1 'polypeptide(L)'
;MKYFFILFILILVFPLGVSGLEFNPIEPFTAPGGEEVRRGTSFTDYLSTIYNTAIGASAILAVIMIVIAGFQYTTSAGKESSISNAKSRIWNAVAGLLLVLGAWIFLFTLNPNFVENTLCIERLDGLGGCVDDGTEPTGGAGGDDFPSGDLGRSIPDAAVVAQICSIPNVSINYDRCGLSDPGPCPPGQTRGCTSLNDLPGRAIVRLEALANDCAQQYSASTCSITVTGGTEGGHQTHGPGIPILDLRKQTVFDEYVENTAVSTRAVPSGTEYRLPNGTRLVDEGTHWHVIF
;
A
#
# COMPACT_ATOMS: atom_id res chain seq x y z
N MET A 1 -21.12 9.95 35.49
CA MET A 1 -20.54 8.62 35.19
C MET A 1 -21.57 7.66 34.63
N LYS A 2 -22.73 7.42 35.27
CA LYS A 2 -23.80 6.55 34.70
C LYS A 2 -24.29 6.97 33.31
N TYR A 3 -24.58 8.26 33.09
CA TYR A 3 -25.08 8.73 31.79
C TYR A 3 -24.04 8.73 30.66
N PHE A 4 -22.76 8.87 31.00
CA PHE A 4 -21.68 8.86 30.01
C PHE A 4 -21.39 7.44 29.50
N PHE A 5 -21.49 6.46 30.40
CA PHE A 5 -21.35 5.03 30.05
C PHE A 5 -22.54 4.53 29.22
N ILE A 6 -23.75 5.03 29.49
CA ILE A 6 -24.96 4.72 28.73
C ILE A 6 -24.91 5.33 27.32
N LEU A 7 -24.43 6.58 27.18
CA LEU A 7 -24.29 7.24 25.87
C LEU A 7 -23.22 6.53 25.00
N PHE A 8 -22.12 6.09 25.61
CA PHE A 8 -21.07 5.34 24.93
C PHE A 8 -21.55 3.95 24.47
N ILE A 9 -22.33 3.24 25.29
CA ILE A 9 -22.97 1.96 24.90
C ILE A 9 -24.01 2.17 23.78
N LEU A 10 -24.76 3.28 23.80
CA LEU A 10 -25.79 3.55 22.79
C LEU A 10 -25.18 3.82 21.40
N ILE A 11 -24.01 4.45 21.36
CA ILE A 11 -23.22 4.67 20.13
C ILE A 11 -22.56 3.37 19.64
N LEU A 12 -22.12 2.50 20.55
CA LEU A 12 -21.39 1.26 20.23
C LEU A 12 -22.32 0.11 19.78
N VAL A 13 -23.62 0.17 20.12
CA VAL A 13 -24.62 -0.86 19.78
C VAL A 13 -25.51 -0.47 18.58
N PHE A 14 -25.39 0.77 18.06
CA PHE A 14 -26.25 1.27 16.97
C PHE A 14 -26.01 0.68 15.55
N PRO A 15 -24.97 -0.11 15.24
CA PRO A 15 -24.87 -0.77 13.94
C PRO A 15 -25.07 -2.30 14.09
N LEU A 16 -26.24 -2.74 14.53
CA LEU A 16 -26.61 -4.17 14.50
C LEU A 16 -27.78 -4.38 13.55
N GLY A 17 -27.50 -4.41 12.25
CA GLY A 17 -28.53 -4.80 11.28
C GLY A 17 -28.28 -4.39 9.84
N VAL A 18 -27.08 -4.60 9.30
CA VAL A 18 -26.89 -4.50 7.84
C VAL A 18 -25.92 -5.60 7.41
N SER A 19 -26.47 -6.70 6.89
CA SER A 19 -25.70 -7.72 6.20
C SER A 19 -25.76 -7.44 4.70
N GLY A 20 -24.62 -7.13 4.08
CA GLY A 20 -24.43 -7.15 2.63
C GLY A 20 -24.79 -5.87 1.86
N LEU A 21 -24.10 -4.75 2.13
CA LEU A 21 -24.21 -3.52 1.34
C LEU A 21 -22.84 -2.91 1.03
N GLU A 22 -22.70 -2.42 -0.19
CA GLU A 22 -21.74 -1.39 -0.60
C GLU A 22 -21.68 -0.30 0.48
N PHE A 23 -20.52 -0.14 1.14
CA PHE A 23 -20.37 0.76 2.27
C PHE A 23 -20.45 2.21 1.79
N ASN A 24 -21.64 2.81 1.92
CA ASN A 24 -21.88 4.21 1.60
C ASN A 24 -22.09 4.99 2.90
N PRO A 25 -21.03 5.61 3.48
CA PRO A 25 -21.17 6.39 4.69
C PRO A 25 -22.15 7.54 4.45
N ILE A 26 -23.23 7.58 5.24
CA ILE A 26 -24.34 8.53 5.09
C ILE A 26 -23.89 9.95 5.47
N GLU A 27 -22.87 10.06 6.31
CA GLU A 27 -22.25 11.31 6.72
C GLU A 27 -20.72 11.20 6.58
N PRO A 28 -20.06 12.17 5.93
CA PRO A 28 -18.61 12.20 5.84
C PRO A 28 -18.02 12.41 7.24
N PHE A 29 -17.11 11.52 7.64
CA PHE A 29 -16.37 11.64 8.89
C PHE A 29 -15.01 12.28 8.61
N THR A 30 -14.73 13.41 9.26
CA THR A 30 -13.42 14.05 9.21
C THR A 30 -12.68 13.76 10.51
N ALA A 31 -11.56 13.04 10.42
CA ALA A 31 -10.71 12.80 11.58
C ALA A 31 -10.06 14.11 12.08
N PRO A 32 -9.74 14.24 13.38
CA PRO A 32 -8.94 15.34 13.89
C PRO A 32 -7.55 15.31 13.23
N GLY A 33 -7.32 16.17 12.23
CA GLY A 33 -6.15 16.10 11.36
C GLY A 33 -6.45 16.45 9.90
N GLY A 34 -7.73 16.46 9.50
CA GLY A 34 -8.18 17.07 8.25
C GLY A 34 -8.36 16.12 7.06
N GLU A 35 -8.24 14.81 7.26
CA GLU A 35 -8.58 13.86 6.19
C GLU A 35 -10.08 13.58 6.20
N GLU A 36 -10.75 13.92 5.08
CA GLU A 36 -12.16 13.63 4.85
C GLU A 36 -12.31 12.20 4.33
N VAL A 37 -12.97 11.33 5.10
CA VAL A 37 -13.41 10.03 4.61
C VAL A 37 -14.62 10.25 3.70
N ARG A 38 -14.38 10.20 2.38
CA ARG A 38 -15.39 10.46 1.33
C ARG A 38 -16.07 9.17 0.86
N ARG A 39 -17.19 9.32 0.13
CA ARG A 39 -17.91 8.18 -0.47
C ARG A 39 -16.97 7.37 -1.38
N GLY A 40 -16.91 6.07 -1.17
CA GLY A 40 -16.12 5.12 -1.97
C GLY A 40 -14.93 4.51 -1.24
N THR A 41 -14.55 4.97 -0.04
CA THR A 41 -13.46 4.37 0.73
C THR A 41 -13.81 2.96 1.21
N SER A 42 -12.88 2.02 1.03
CA SER A 42 -12.92 0.67 1.57
C SER A 42 -13.27 0.65 3.07
N PHE A 43 -13.98 -0.40 3.49
CA PHE A 43 -14.29 -0.66 4.89
C PHE A 43 -13.03 -0.66 5.78
N THR A 44 -11.91 -1.10 5.20
CA THR A 44 -10.58 -1.09 5.82
C THR A 44 -10.15 0.33 6.23
N ASP A 45 -10.24 1.30 5.33
CA ASP A 45 -9.77 2.67 5.60
C ASP A 45 -10.69 3.39 6.56
N TYR A 46 -12.00 3.12 6.47
CA TYR A 46 -12.96 3.61 7.45
C TYR A 46 -12.66 3.08 8.87
N LEU A 47 -12.41 1.77 8.99
CA LEU A 47 -12.12 1.14 10.29
C LEU A 47 -10.77 1.60 10.86
N SER A 48 -9.76 1.77 10.01
CA SER A 48 -8.44 2.25 10.39
C SER A 48 -8.50 3.71 10.87
N THR A 49 -9.26 4.55 10.18
CA THR A 49 -9.44 5.96 10.53
C THR A 49 -10.15 6.13 11.88
N ILE A 50 -11.23 5.37 12.12
CA ILE A 50 -11.95 5.45 13.39
C ILE A 50 -11.11 4.89 14.56
N TYR A 51 -10.32 3.84 14.31
CA TYR A 51 -9.41 3.26 15.30
C TYR A 51 -8.31 4.24 15.71
N ASN A 52 -7.61 4.84 14.75
CA ASN A 52 -6.57 5.84 15.00
C ASN A 52 -7.12 7.10 15.69
N THR A 53 -8.32 7.53 15.29
CA THR A 53 -9.01 8.65 15.95
C THR A 53 -9.38 8.31 17.40
N ALA A 54 -9.84 7.08 17.68
CA ALA A 54 -10.17 6.65 19.03
C ALA A 54 -8.95 6.63 19.96
N ILE A 55 -7.79 6.19 19.46
CA ILE A 55 -6.52 6.23 20.22
C ILE A 55 -6.16 7.68 20.56
N GLY A 56 -6.18 8.58 19.57
CA GLY A 56 -5.89 10.00 19.78
C GLY A 56 -6.85 10.67 20.77
N ALA A 57 -8.16 10.41 20.63
CA ALA A 57 -9.18 10.92 21.54
C ALA A 57 -8.99 10.40 22.98
N SER A 58 -8.59 9.13 23.13
CA SER A 58 -8.33 8.54 24.45
C SER A 58 -7.16 9.22 25.17
N ALA A 59 -6.10 9.59 24.45
CA ALA A 59 -4.95 10.29 25.00
C ALA A 59 -5.33 11.68 25.53
N ILE A 60 -6.09 12.45 24.75
CA ILE A 60 -6.58 13.77 25.16
C ILE A 60 -7.46 13.66 26.42
N LEU A 61 -8.38 12.68 26.44
CA LEU A 61 -9.25 12.46 27.59
C LEU A 61 -8.46 12.06 28.85
N ALA A 62 -7.42 11.22 28.70
CA ALA A 62 -6.55 10.83 29.79
C ALA A 62 -5.84 12.04 30.40
N VAL A 63 -5.31 12.95 29.57
CA VAL A 63 -4.67 14.19 30.03
C VAL A 63 -5.65 15.06 30.82
N ILE A 64 -6.87 15.27 30.32
CA ILE A 64 -7.90 16.06 31.02
C ILE A 64 -8.22 15.47 32.40
N MET A 65 -8.38 14.14 32.48
CA MET A 65 -8.68 13.47 33.74
C MET A 65 -7.53 13.57 34.75
N ILE A 66 -6.28 13.49 34.28
CA ILE A 66 -5.09 13.67 35.12
C ILE A 66 -5.02 15.11 35.64
N VAL A 67 -5.31 16.12 34.81
CA VAL A 67 -5.32 17.53 35.23
C VAL A 67 -6.39 17.78 36.29
N ILE A 68 -7.63 17.30 36.08
CA ILE A 68 -8.72 17.44 37.07
C ILE A 68 -8.35 16.74 38.38
N ALA A 69 -7.78 15.54 38.31
CA ALA A 69 -7.38 14.80 39.50
C ALA A 69 -6.18 15.47 40.21
N GLY A 70 -5.23 16.06 39.48
CA GLY A 70 -4.11 16.82 40.04
C GLY A 70 -4.57 18.10 40.75
N PHE A 71 -5.55 18.81 40.18
CA PHE A 71 -6.19 19.95 40.83
C PHE A 71 -6.95 19.52 42.09
N GLN A 72 -7.69 18.41 42.02
CA GLN A 72 -8.37 17.85 43.19
C GLN A 72 -7.38 17.46 44.29
N TYR A 73 -6.24 16.87 43.94
CA TYR A 73 -5.21 16.47 44.89
C TYR A 73 -4.64 17.67 45.67
N THR A 74 -4.28 18.74 44.96
CA THR A 74 -3.68 19.95 45.56
C THR A 74 -4.69 20.76 46.38
N THR A 75 -5.97 20.79 45.98
CA THR A 75 -7.03 21.53 46.68
C THR A 75 -7.72 20.75 47.81
N SER A 76 -7.33 19.50 48.06
CA SER A 76 -7.97 18.63 49.07
C SER A 76 -7.73 19.05 50.52
N ALA A 77 -6.81 20.00 50.78
CA ALA A 77 -6.54 20.57 52.11
C ALA A 77 -6.36 19.51 53.23
N GLY A 78 -5.74 18.37 52.93
CA GLY A 78 -5.48 17.30 53.89
C GLY A 78 -6.66 16.35 54.18
N LYS A 79 -7.82 16.50 53.54
CA LYS A 79 -8.93 15.55 53.67
C LYS A 79 -8.57 14.21 53.01
N GLU A 80 -8.34 13.19 53.82
CA GLU A 80 -7.88 11.87 53.38
C GLU A 80 -8.79 11.24 52.30
N SER A 81 -10.11 11.40 52.43
CA SER A 81 -11.09 10.90 51.45
C SER A 81 -10.94 11.56 50.08
N SER A 82 -10.60 12.85 50.02
CA SER A 82 -10.46 13.60 48.76
C SER A 82 -9.13 13.31 48.09
N ILE A 83 -8.06 13.14 48.88
CA ILE A 83 -6.74 12.70 48.43
C ILE A 83 -6.81 11.29 47.85
N SER A 84 -7.47 10.36 48.54
CA SER A 84 -7.64 8.98 48.06
C SER A 84 -8.42 8.93 46.75
N ASN A 85 -9.52 9.69 46.64
CA ASN A 85 -10.29 9.80 45.41
C ASN A 85 -9.48 10.39 44.24
N ALA A 86 -8.66 11.41 44.48
CA ALA A 86 -7.79 11.99 43.46
C ALA A 86 -6.75 10.96 42.95
N LYS A 87 -6.10 10.22 43.87
CA LYS A 87 -5.15 9.16 43.51
C LYS A 87 -5.82 8.04 42.70
N SER A 88 -7.02 7.60 43.11
CA SER A 88 -7.78 6.59 42.36
C SER A 88 -8.11 7.07 40.94
N ARG A 89 -8.48 8.35 40.76
CA ARG A 89 -8.75 8.92 39.43
C ARG A 89 -7.50 8.95 38.54
N ILE A 90 -6.34 9.32 39.08
CA ILE A 90 -5.07 9.26 38.35
C ILE A 90 -4.76 7.82 37.94
N TRP A 91 -4.90 6.87 38.87
CA TRP A 91 -4.62 5.46 38.60
C TRP A 91 -5.55 4.90 37.52
N ASN A 92 -6.85 5.23 37.57
CA ASN A 92 -7.82 4.80 36.57
C ASN A 92 -7.52 5.42 35.19
N ALA A 93 -7.07 6.67 35.13
CA ALA A 93 -6.67 7.31 33.87
C ALA A 93 -5.42 6.65 33.27
N VAL A 94 -4.40 6.38 34.09
CA VAL A 94 -3.17 5.71 33.66
C VAL A 94 -3.43 4.26 33.25
N ALA A 95 -4.24 3.52 34.02
CA ALA A 95 -4.63 2.15 33.69
C ALA A 95 -5.42 2.09 32.38
N GLY A 96 -6.32 3.06 32.14
CA GLY A 96 -7.05 3.18 30.87
C GLY A 96 -6.12 3.43 29.69
N LEU A 97 -5.15 4.33 29.84
CA LEU A 97 -4.15 4.61 28.79
C LEU A 97 -3.26 3.38 28.50
N LEU A 98 -2.82 2.69 29.56
CA LEU A 98 -2.06 1.44 29.42
C LEU A 98 -2.87 0.33 28.75
N LEU A 99 -4.19 0.27 28.98
CA LEU A 99 -5.07 -0.68 28.31
C LEU A 99 -5.12 -0.41 26.81
N VAL A 100 -5.29 0.86 26.39
CA VAL A 100 -5.29 1.25 24.97
C VAL A 100 -3.94 0.92 24.32
N LEU A 101 -2.82 1.26 24.97
CA LEU A 101 -1.49 0.92 24.48
C LEU A 101 -1.26 -0.59 24.43
N GLY A 102 -1.74 -1.33 25.42
CA GLY A 102 -1.68 -2.79 25.45
C GLY A 102 -2.47 -3.42 24.30
N ALA A 103 -3.65 -2.89 24.01
CA ALA A 103 -4.46 -3.32 22.86
C ALA A 103 -3.74 -3.03 21.53
N TRP A 104 -3.08 -1.88 21.41
CA TRP A 104 -2.27 -1.53 20.25
C TRP A 104 -1.07 -2.50 20.07
N ILE A 105 -0.30 -2.76 21.12
CA ILE A 105 0.83 -3.71 21.09
C ILE A 105 0.33 -5.12 20.74
N PHE A 106 -0.81 -5.53 21.31
CA PHE A 106 -1.39 -6.84 21.04
C PHE A 106 -1.79 -6.99 19.56
N LEU A 107 -2.44 -5.97 18.99
CA LEU A 107 -2.79 -5.96 17.56
C LEU A 107 -1.53 -5.94 16.69
N PHE A 108 -0.54 -5.11 17.02
CA PHE A 108 0.74 -5.05 16.32
C PHE A 108 1.50 -6.39 16.34
N THR A 109 1.43 -7.13 17.44
CA THR A 109 2.08 -8.44 17.58
C THR A 109 1.38 -9.52 16.76
N LEU A 110 0.05 -9.46 16.64
CA LEU A 110 -0.71 -10.43 15.85
C LEU A 110 -0.56 -10.17 14.36
N ASN A 111 -0.69 -8.92 13.93
CA ASN A 111 -0.42 -8.52 12.56
C ASN A 111 -0.20 -6.99 12.51
N PRO A 112 1.00 -6.51 12.13
CA PRO A 112 1.28 -5.08 12.04
C PRO A 112 0.35 -4.35 11.06
N ASN A 113 -0.23 -5.07 10.09
CA ASN A 113 -1.15 -4.52 9.09
C ASN A 113 -2.46 -3.95 9.70
N PHE A 114 -2.85 -4.36 10.92
CA PHE A 114 -3.99 -3.75 11.65
C PHE A 114 -3.69 -2.34 12.16
N VAL A 115 -2.41 -2.00 12.27
CA VAL A 115 -1.94 -0.72 12.80
C VAL A 115 -1.44 0.19 11.68
N GLU A 116 -0.84 -0.39 10.63
CA GLU A 116 -0.29 0.34 9.49
C GLU A 116 -1.35 0.66 8.41
N ASN A 117 -2.64 0.39 8.68
CA ASN A 117 -3.79 0.62 7.80
C ASN A 117 -3.79 -0.21 6.50
N THR A 118 -2.83 -1.10 6.30
CA THR A 118 -2.69 -1.99 5.13
C THR A 118 -3.52 -3.28 5.31
N LEU A 119 -4.82 -3.20 5.59
CA LEU A 119 -5.64 -4.43 5.67
C LEU A 119 -5.97 -4.97 4.29
N CYS A 120 -5.11 -5.85 3.80
CA CYS A 120 -5.48 -6.89 2.84
C CYS A 120 -6.50 -7.84 3.47
N ILE A 121 -7.78 -7.67 3.16
CA ILE A 121 -8.71 -8.78 3.26
C ILE A 121 -8.47 -9.65 2.02
N GLU A 122 -7.76 -10.76 2.20
CA GLU A 122 -7.73 -11.81 1.19
C GLU A 122 -9.15 -12.35 1.06
N ARG A 123 -9.82 -11.99 -0.04
CA ARG A 123 -11.12 -12.57 -0.38
C ARG A 123 -10.88 -14.08 -0.48
N LEU A 124 -11.68 -14.88 0.22
CA LEU A 124 -11.63 -16.36 0.20
C LEU A 124 -12.07 -16.93 -1.17
N ASP A 125 -11.46 -16.43 -2.24
CA ASP A 125 -11.63 -16.79 -3.64
C ASP A 125 -10.26 -17.14 -4.26
N GLY A 126 -9.18 -17.22 -3.46
CA GLY A 126 -7.86 -17.66 -3.92
C GLY A 126 -7.12 -16.65 -4.79
N LEU A 127 -7.32 -15.34 -4.57
CA LEU A 127 -6.59 -14.26 -5.23
C LEU A 127 -6.04 -13.31 -4.15
N GLY A 128 -4.76 -13.48 -3.81
CA GLY A 128 -4.05 -12.68 -2.81
C GLY A 128 -3.35 -11.46 -3.43
N GLY A 129 -3.57 -10.30 -2.82
CA GLY A 129 -2.84 -9.05 -2.99
C GLY A 129 -3.59 -7.89 -2.34
N CYS A 130 -3.01 -7.25 -1.32
CA CYS A 130 -3.49 -5.97 -0.79
C CYS A 130 -3.47 -4.94 -1.92
N VAL A 131 -4.62 -4.31 -2.18
CA VAL A 131 -4.66 -2.99 -2.80
C VAL A 131 -4.83 -2.01 -1.65
N ASP A 132 -3.84 -1.15 -1.44
CA ASP A 132 -3.97 0.02 -0.58
C ASP A 132 -5.00 0.95 -1.25
N ASP A 133 -6.23 0.95 -0.76
CA ASP A 133 -7.31 1.84 -1.20
C ASP A 133 -7.15 3.24 -0.56
N GLY A 134 -5.98 3.85 -0.78
CA GLY A 134 -5.80 5.29 -0.63
C GLY A 134 -6.06 6.06 -1.93
N THR A 135 -6.15 5.37 -3.07
CA THR A 135 -6.36 6.00 -4.37
C THR A 135 -6.96 4.99 -5.35
N GLU A 136 -8.29 4.83 -5.35
CA GLU A 136 -8.94 4.41 -6.59
C GLU A 136 -8.88 5.55 -7.63
N PRO A 137 -8.66 5.20 -8.91
CA PRO A 137 -8.45 6.15 -9.98
C PRO A 137 -9.79 6.76 -10.37
N THR A 138 -10.15 7.89 -9.75
CA THR A 138 -11.10 8.79 -10.40
C THR A 138 -10.43 9.31 -11.67
N GLY A 139 -11.01 8.95 -12.81
CA GLY A 139 -10.67 9.58 -14.08
C GLY A 139 -10.75 11.09 -13.92
N GLY A 140 -9.60 11.73 -13.84
CA GLY A 140 -9.46 13.15 -13.61
C GLY A 140 -7.99 13.48 -13.50
N ALA A 141 -7.47 14.19 -14.49
CA ALA A 141 -6.14 14.76 -14.46
C ALA A 141 -5.89 15.51 -13.14
N GLY A 142 -4.90 15.08 -12.35
CA GLY A 142 -4.50 15.74 -11.11
C GLY A 142 -3.58 14.84 -10.30
N GLY A 143 -2.34 15.26 -10.10
CA GLY A 143 -1.21 14.45 -9.66
C GLY A 143 -1.30 13.86 -8.24
N ASP A 144 -0.71 12.68 -8.13
CA ASP A 144 -0.34 11.97 -6.92
C ASP A 144 1.18 12.11 -6.66
N ASP A 145 1.49 12.46 -5.41
CA ASP A 145 2.81 12.66 -4.81
C ASP A 145 3.58 11.34 -4.63
N PHE A 146 3.92 10.68 -5.74
CA PHE A 146 5.29 10.17 -5.87
C PHE A 146 6.22 11.38 -6.13
N PRO A 147 7.55 11.26 -6.15
CA PRO A 147 8.35 12.09 -7.04
C PRO A 147 8.01 11.72 -8.50
N SER A 148 6.73 11.72 -8.86
CA SER A 148 6.23 12.25 -10.10
C SER A 148 7.07 13.49 -10.35
N GLY A 149 7.91 13.44 -11.38
CA GLY A 149 8.48 14.65 -11.92
C GLY A 149 7.35 15.65 -12.07
N ASP A 150 7.34 16.64 -11.17
CA ASP A 150 6.94 18.00 -11.41
C ASP A 150 6.12 18.13 -12.69
N LEU A 151 4.78 18.06 -12.58
CA LEU A 151 3.79 18.45 -13.58
C LEU A 151 4.40 18.82 -14.96
N GLY A 152 4.75 17.82 -15.78
CA GLY A 152 5.34 18.02 -17.12
C GLY A 152 6.85 17.84 -17.25
N ARG A 153 7.56 17.33 -16.24
CA ARG A 153 8.98 16.99 -16.31
C ARG A 153 9.18 15.55 -16.74
N SER A 154 9.74 15.38 -17.94
CA SER A 154 10.21 14.08 -18.42
C SER A 154 11.22 13.48 -17.44
N ILE A 155 11.03 12.21 -17.07
CA ILE A 155 11.98 11.44 -16.25
C ILE A 155 13.07 10.92 -17.18
N PRO A 156 14.34 11.34 -17.00
CA PRO A 156 15.42 10.87 -17.84
C PRO A 156 15.66 9.37 -17.62
N ASP A 157 16.03 8.65 -18.68
CA ASP A 157 16.32 7.22 -18.65
C ASP A 157 17.28 6.81 -17.50
N ALA A 158 18.35 7.57 -17.25
CA ALA A 158 19.29 7.29 -16.17
C ALA A 158 18.64 7.28 -14.78
N ALA A 159 17.60 8.09 -14.54
CA ALA A 159 16.89 8.10 -13.25
C ALA A 159 16.03 6.83 -13.09
N VAL A 160 15.36 6.40 -14.15
CA VAL A 160 14.59 5.15 -14.15
C VAL A 160 15.50 3.94 -13.99
N VAL A 161 16.64 3.92 -14.69
CA VAL A 161 17.67 2.89 -14.57
C VAL A 161 18.12 2.76 -13.12
N ALA A 162 18.46 3.88 -12.45
CA ALA A 162 18.91 3.84 -11.06
C ALA A 162 17.86 3.24 -10.11
N GLN A 163 16.57 3.52 -10.34
CA GLN A 163 15.48 2.95 -9.56
C GLN A 163 15.33 1.44 -9.80
N ILE A 164 15.28 1.01 -11.07
CA ILE A 164 15.15 -0.42 -11.40
C ILE A 164 16.37 -1.22 -10.91
N CYS A 165 17.58 -0.68 -11.06
CA CYS A 165 18.81 -1.34 -10.60
C CYS A 165 18.96 -1.37 -9.07
N SER A 166 18.11 -0.67 -8.33
CA SER A 166 18.04 -0.76 -6.86
C SER A 166 17.14 -1.90 -6.39
N ILE A 167 16.33 -2.48 -7.28
CA ILE A 167 15.43 -3.60 -6.95
C ILE A 167 16.25 -4.90 -6.87
N PRO A 168 16.14 -5.69 -5.79
CA PRO A 168 16.82 -6.97 -5.68
C PRO A 168 16.42 -7.94 -6.81
N ASN A 169 17.41 -8.64 -7.37
CA ASN A 169 17.25 -9.66 -8.43
C ASN A 169 16.63 -9.16 -9.73
N VAL A 170 16.54 -7.83 -9.91
CA VAL A 170 16.19 -7.21 -11.19
C VAL A 170 17.46 -6.66 -11.83
N SER A 171 17.57 -6.87 -13.13
CA SER A 171 18.64 -6.35 -13.97
C SER A 171 18.03 -5.76 -15.23
N ILE A 172 18.79 -4.88 -15.89
CA ILE A 172 18.44 -4.39 -17.22
C ILE A 172 19.47 -4.94 -18.21
N ASN A 173 19.01 -5.37 -19.38
CA ASN A 173 19.83 -5.94 -20.43
C ASN A 173 20.95 -4.98 -20.88
N TYR A 174 22.00 -5.50 -21.51
CA TYR A 174 23.14 -4.70 -22.00
C TYR A 174 23.94 -3.98 -20.91
N ASP A 175 24.04 -4.57 -19.71
CA ASP A 175 24.83 -4.06 -18.57
C ASP A 175 24.42 -2.64 -18.12
N ARG A 176 23.14 -2.29 -18.29
CA ARG A 176 22.58 -0.98 -17.91
C ARG A 176 22.56 -0.74 -16.39
N CYS A 177 22.70 -1.78 -15.58
CA CYS A 177 22.93 -1.67 -14.13
C CYS A 177 24.41 -1.74 -13.72
N GLY A 178 25.30 -1.96 -14.69
CA GLY A 178 26.74 -2.11 -14.46
C GLY A 178 27.52 -0.82 -14.70
N LEU A 179 28.84 -0.91 -14.50
CA LEU A 179 29.76 0.21 -14.68
C LEU A 179 29.96 0.60 -16.15
N SER A 180 29.52 -0.25 -17.09
CA SER A 180 29.69 -0.07 -18.52
C SER A 180 28.44 0.49 -19.22
N ASP A 181 27.44 0.96 -18.45
CA ASP A 181 26.13 1.42 -18.92
C ASP A 181 26.23 2.16 -20.28
N PRO A 182 25.78 1.52 -21.39
CA PRO A 182 25.86 2.12 -22.72
C PRO A 182 24.84 3.25 -22.96
N GLY A 183 23.93 3.50 -22.01
CA GLY A 183 22.85 4.47 -22.12
C GLY A 183 21.65 3.97 -22.93
N PRO A 184 20.65 4.86 -23.18
CA PRO A 184 19.44 4.53 -23.92
C PRO A 184 19.71 4.19 -25.38
N CYS A 185 18.70 3.67 -26.07
CA CYS A 185 18.77 3.42 -27.50
C CYS A 185 19.09 4.71 -28.28
N PRO A 186 20.02 4.66 -29.25
CA PRO A 186 20.21 5.72 -30.22
C PRO A 186 18.91 6.03 -30.98
N PRO A 187 18.73 7.27 -31.48
CA PRO A 187 17.52 7.66 -32.23
C PRO A 187 17.25 6.71 -33.41
N GLY A 188 16.05 6.11 -33.43
CA GLY A 188 15.62 5.18 -34.49
C GLY A 188 16.11 3.74 -34.30
N GLN A 189 16.89 3.44 -33.27
CA GLN A 189 17.26 2.07 -32.91
C GLN A 189 16.20 1.44 -32.00
N THR A 190 15.78 0.23 -32.34
CA THR A 190 14.67 -0.50 -31.69
C THR A 190 15.08 -1.87 -31.15
N ARG A 191 16.36 -2.24 -31.33
CA ARG A 191 16.92 -3.55 -30.98
C ARG A 191 18.36 -3.39 -30.53
N GLY A 192 18.85 -4.27 -29.67
CA GLY A 192 20.26 -4.24 -29.23
C GLY A 192 20.55 -3.20 -28.14
N CYS A 193 19.51 -2.61 -27.56
CA CYS A 193 19.54 -1.62 -26.50
C CYS A 193 18.19 -1.69 -25.76
N THR A 194 18.09 -1.05 -24.61
CA THR A 194 16.84 -0.91 -23.85
C THR A 194 16.62 0.58 -23.62
N SER A 195 15.41 1.11 -23.68
CA SER A 195 15.17 2.52 -23.29
C SER A 195 14.13 2.59 -22.21
N LEU A 196 14.30 3.47 -21.23
CA LEU A 196 13.40 3.59 -20.09
C LEU A 196 13.01 5.05 -19.80
N ASN A 197 13.28 5.97 -20.73
CA ASN A 197 12.88 7.36 -20.63
C ASN A 197 11.38 7.46 -20.37
N ASP A 198 10.97 8.24 -19.37
CA ASP A 198 9.56 8.46 -19.04
C ASP A 198 8.77 7.18 -18.72
N LEU A 199 9.42 6.10 -18.30
CA LEU A 199 8.71 4.96 -17.75
C LEU A 199 7.99 5.40 -16.46
N PRO A 200 6.66 5.21 -16.35
CA PRO A 200 5.92 5.62 -15.17
C PRO A 200 6.41 4.94 -13.89
N GLY A 201 6.47 5.67 -12.77
CA GLY A 201 6.85 5.11 -11.46
C GLY A 201 6.02 3.88 -11.06
N ARG A 202 4.72 3.86 -11.40
CA ARG A 202 3.83 2.69 -11.19
C ARG A 202 4.34 1.39 -11.85
N ALA A 203 5.03 1.48 -12.98
CA ALA A 203 5.61 0.31 -13.65
C ALA A 203 6.79 -0.24 -12.86
N ILE A 204 7.61 0.65 -12.28
CA ILE A 204 8.77 0.29 -11.45
C ILE A 204 8.30 -0.38 -10.16
N VAL A 205 7.30 0.19 -9.48
CA VAL A 205 6.72 -0.37 -8.25
C VAL A 205 6.13 -1.76 -8.51
N ARG A 206 5.41 -1.95 -9.62
CA ARG A 206 4.83 -3.26 -9.95
C ARG A 206 5.87 -4.27 -10.45
N LEU A 207 6.95 -3.82 -11.09
CA LEU A 207 8.10 -4.65 -11.40
C LEU A 207 8.79 -5.14 -10.12
N GLU A 208 8.95 -4.28 -9.11
CA GLU A 208 9.49 -4.64 -7.80
C GLU A 208 8.60 -5.68 -7.11
N ALA A 209 7.28 -5.47 -7.10
CA ALA A 209 6.34 -6.45 -6.55
C ALA A 209 6.46 -7.81 -7.27
N LEU A 210 6.48 -7.81 -8.60
CA LEU A 210 6.63 -9.03 -9.40
C LEU A 210 7.95 -9.78 -9.11
N ALA A 211 9.06 -9.05 -8.96
CA ALA A 211 10.35 -9.63 -8.60
C ALA A 211 10.34 -10.23 -7.19
N ASN A 212 9.76 -9.52 -6.23
CA ASN A 212 9.64 -9.98 -4.85
C ASN A 212 8.75 -11.21 -4.73
N ASP A 213 7.60 -11.25 -5.40
CA ASP A 213 6.67 -12.38 -5.38
C ASP A 213 7.36 -13.65 -5.92
N CYS A 214 8.07 -13.53 -7.04
CA CYS A 214 8.81 -14.65 -7.60
C CYS A 214 9.95 -15.11 -6.69
N ALA A 215 10.69 -14.16 -6.11
CA ALA A 215 11.78 -14.45 -5.17
C ALA A 215 11.28 -15.13 -3.88
N GLN A 216 10.07 -14.81 -3.40
CA GLN A 216 9.46 -15.49 -2.26
C GLN A 216 9.12 -16.95 -2.57
N GLN A 217 8.68 -17.26 -3.79
CA GLN A 217 8.28 -18.61 -4.16
C GLN A 217 9.45 -19.54 -4.50
N TYR A 218 10.49 -19.02 -5.20
CA TYR A 218 11.58 -19.85 -5.74
C TYR A 218 12.98 -19.52 -5.20
N SER A 219 13.14 -18.42 -4.44
CA SER A 219 14.40 -17.76 -4.03
C SER A 219 14.86 -16.63 -4.95
N ALA A 220 15.36 -15.56 -4.32
CA ALA A 220 16.02 -14.42 -4.94
C ALA A 220 17.16 -14.80 -5.90
N SER A 221 17.98 -15.80 -5.54
CA SER A 221 19.16 -16.19 -6.33
C SER A 221 18.85 -16.94 -7.63
N THR A 222 17.63 -17.46 -7.76
CA THR A 222 17.19 -18.31 -8.88
C THR A 222 16.12 -17.65 -9.71
N CYS A 223 15.21 -16.88 -9.09
CA CYS A 223 14.29 -16.03 -9.82
C CYS A 223 14.88 -14.63 -10.02
N SER A 224 15.59 -14.47 -11.13
CA SER A 224 16.03 -13.15 -11.60
C SER A 224 15.14 -12.63 -12.71
N ILE A 225 14.92 -11.32 -12.75
CA ILE A 225 14.20 -10.67 -13.83
C ILE A 225 15.18 -9.79 -14.59
N THR A 226 15.15 -9.88 -15.92
CA THR A 226 15.94 -9.01 -16.79
C THR A 226 15.01 -8.21 -17.68
N VAL A 227 14.97 -6.90 -17.47
CA VAL A 227 14.26 -5.97 -18.36
C VAL A 227 15.03 -5.89 -19.67
N THR A 228 14.38 -6.28 -20.75
CA THR A 228 14.92 -6.23 -22.11
C THR A 228 14.40 -5.06 -22.90
N GLY A 229 13.25 -4.51 -22.52
CA GLY A 229 12.62 -3.40 -23.22
C GLY A 229 11.62 -2.61 -22.39
N GLY A 230 11.34 -1.36 -22.79
CA GLY A 230 10.34 -0.52 -22.13
C GLY A 230 9.79 0.61 -22.99
N THR A 231 10.61 1.62 -23.28
CA THR A 231 10.22 2.82 -24.05
C THR A 231 10.95 2.92 -25.39
N GLU A 232 11.69 1.89 -25.78
CA GLU A 232 12.26 1.81 -27.12
C GLU A 232 11.16 1.87 -28.20
N GLY A 233 11.47 2.56 -29.29
CA GLY A 233 10.60 2.53 -30.46
C GLY A 233 10.57 1.11 -31.04
N GLY A 234 9.46 0.70 -31.66
CA GLY A 234 9.38 -0.60 -32.32
C GLY A 234 7.97 -1.07 -32.62
N HIS A 235 7.02 -0.79 -31.71
CA HIS A 235 5.59 -1.09 -31.85
C HIS A 235 4.73 -0.16 -30.99
N GLN A 236 3.42 -0.10 -31.29
CA GLN A 236 2.47 0.87 -30.71
C GLN A 236 2.18 0.70 -29.21
N THR A 237 2.64 -0.39 -28.60
CA THR A 237 2.37 -0.72 -27.18
C THR A 237 3.45 -0.21 -26.23
N HIS A 238 4.57 0.32 -26.74
CA HIS A 238 5.66 0.88 -25.94
C HIS A 238 5.83 2.37 -26.16
N GLY A 239 6.35 3.04 -25.14
CA GLY A 239 6.73 4.44 -25.22
C GLY A 239 6.67 5.18 -23.90
N PRO A 240 7.14 6.44 -23.89
CA PRO A 240 7.00 7.36 -22.76
C PRO A 240 5.60 7.36 -22.15
N GLY A 241 5.50 7.23 -20.83
CA GLY A 241 4.23 7.26 -20.09
C GLY A 241 3.43 5.96 -20.10
N ILE A 242 3.88 4.93 -20.84
CA ILE A 242 3.19 3.63 -20.92
C ILE A 242 3.81 2.65 -19.92
N PRO A 243 3.03 2.04 -19.00
CA PRO A 243 3.55 1.16 -17.96
C PRO A 243 3.71 -0.28 -18.46
N ILE A 244 4.46 -0.45 -19.56
CA ILE A 244 4.67 -1.74 -20.22
C ILE A 244 6.18 -2.00 -20.32
N LEU A 245 6.58 -3.22 -19.99
CA LEU A 245 7.98 -3.67 -20.04
C LEU A 245 8.09 -5.02 -20.73
N ASP A 246 9.19 -5.22 -21.43
CA ASP A 246 9.58 -6.53 -21.95
C ASP A 246 10.58 -7.17 -21.00
N LEU A 247 10.28 -8.39 -20.54
CA LEU A 247 11.13 -9.16 -19.65
C LEU A 247 11.70 -10.38 -20.39
N ARG A 248 12.99 -10.66 -20.18
CA ARG A 248 13.66 -11.83 -20.71
C ARG A 248 13.00 -13.10 -20.17
N LYS A 249 12.76 -14.09 -21.04
CA LYS A 249 12.40 -15.45 -20.61
C LYS A 249 13.54 -16.08 -19.82
N GLN A 250 13.21 -16.64 -18.67
CA GLN A 250 14.15 -17.36 -17.82
C GLN A 250 13.45 -18.55 -17.19
N THR A 251 14.12 -19.70 -17.11
CA THR A 251 13.47 -20.96 -16.70
C THR A 251 12.65 -20.86 -15.40
N VAL A 252 13.18 -20.24 -14.35
CA VAL A 252 12.49 -20.11 -13.06
C VAL A 252 11.38 -19.06 -13.09
N PHE A 253 11.62 -17.93 -13.75
CA PHE A 253 10.62 -16.88 -13.87
C PHE A 253 9.44 -17.33 -14.75
N ASP A 254 9.73 -18.02 -15.85
CA ASP A 254 8.73 -18.61 -16.75
C ASP A 254 7.86 -19.63 -15.97
N GLU A 255 8.50 -20.52 -15.20
CA GLU A 255 7.79 -21.47 -14.35
C GLU A 255 6.93 -20.77 -13.28
N TYR A 256 7.43 -19.71 -12.65
CA TYR A 256 6.66 -18.90 -11.72
C TYR A 256 5.40 -18.32 -12.37
N VAL A 257 5.53 -17.72 -13.56
CA VAL A 257 4.40 -17.11 -14.29
C VAL A 257 3.37 -18.18 -14.66
N GLU A 258 3.81 -19.31 -15.21
CA GLU A 258 2.94 -20.39 -15.67
C GLU A 258 2.20 -21.07 -14.50
N ASN A 259 2.85 -21.26 -13.35
CA ASN A 259 2.25 -21.90 -12.19
C ASN A 259 1.38 -20.96 -11.35
N THR A 260 1.63 -19.66 -11.39
CA THR A 260 0.93 -18.66 -10.57
C THR A 260 -0.27 -18.05 -11.30
N ALA A 261 -0.32 -18.14 -12.63
CA ALA A 261 -1.40 -17.56 -13.42
C ALA A 261 -2.78 -18.10 -13.03
N VAL A 262 -3.72 -17.18 -12.78
CA VAL A 262 -5.10 -17.48 -12.39
C VAL A 262 -6.02 -17.62 -13.59
N SER A 263 -5.62 -17.06 -14.72
CA SER A 263 -6.26 -17.29 -16.00
C SER A 263 -5.28 -17.13 -17.15
N THR A 264 -5.57 -17.84 -18.24
CA THR A 264 -4.84 -17.74 -19.49
C THR A 264 -5.78 -17.45 -20.64
N ARG A 265 -5.33 -16.66 -21.62
CA ARG A 265 -6.11 -16.28 -22.80
C ARG A 265 -5.23 -16.21 -24.02
N ALA A 266 -5.65 -16.86 -25.11
CA ALA A 266 -5.01 -16.68 -26.41
C ALA A 266 -5.29 -15.26 -26.95
N VAL A 267 -4.23 -14.55 -27.29
CA VAL A 267 -4.25 -13.22 -27.93
C VAL A 267 -3.47 -13.29 -29.26
N PRO A 268 -3.66 -12.35 -30.20
CA PRO A 268 -2.96 -12.41 -31.49
C PRO A 268 -1.43 -12.45 -31.39
N SER A 269 -0.85 -11.89 -30.31
CA SER A 269 0.59 -11.85 -30.06
C SER A 269 1.12 -13.05 -29.27
N GLY A 270 0.27 -13.96 -28.76
CA GLY A 270 0.71 -15.10 -27.97
C GLY A 270 -0.32 -15.57 -26.94
N THR A 271 0.18 -16.06 -25.80
CA THR A 271 -0.68 -16.45 -24.67
C THR A 271 -0.54 -15.43 -23.55
N GLU A 272 -1.65 -14.80 -23.18
CA GLU A 272 -1.71 -13.92 -22.02
C GLU A 272 -1.94 -14.75 -20.74
N TYR A 273 -1.10 -14.52 -19.74
CA TYR A 273 -1.18 -15.05 -18.40
C TYR A 273 -1.54 -13.89 -17.47
N ARG A 274 -2.61 -14.04 -16.70
CA ARG A 274 -2.98 -13.07 -15.67
C ARG A 274 -2.60 -13.63 -14.31
N LEU A 275 -1.76 -12.89 -13.59
CA LEU A 275 -1.39 -13.21 -12.22
C LEU A 275 -2.47 -12.73 -11.22
N PRO A 276 -2.49 -13.24 -9.98
CA PRO A 276 -3.46 -12.85 -8.95
C PRO A 276 -3.47 -11.34 -8.67
N ASN A 277 -2.30 -10.70 -8.73
CA ASN A 277 -2.12 -9.26 -8.54
C ASN A 277 -2.60 -8.39 -9.72
N GLY A 278 -3.21 -8.99 -10.75
CA GLY A 278 -3.74 -8.31 -11.93
C GLY A 278 -2.73 -8.05 -13.05
N THR A 279 -1.43 -8.29 -12.81
CA THR A 279 -0.38 -8.19 -13.83
C THR A 279 -0.67 -9.15 -14.98
N ARG A 280 -0.56 -8.65 -16.21
CA ARG A 280 -0.76 -9.44 -17.42
C ARG A 280 0.58 -9.63 -18.11
N LEU A 281 0.95 -10.87 -18.37
CA LEU A 281 2.17 -11.22 -19.09
C LEU A 281 1.78 -11.96 -20.36
N VAL A 282 2.15 -11.43 -21.51
CA VAL A 282 1.93 -12.10 -22.79
C VAL A 282 3.22 -12.80 -23.20
N ASP A 283 3.16 -14.12 -23.40
CA ASP A 283 4.26 -14.89 -23.96
C ASP A 283 4.32 -14.67 -25.47
N GLU A 284 5.23 -13.79 -25.92
CA GLU A 284 5.51 -13.55 -27.34
C GLU A 284 6.60 -14.49 -27.90
N GLY A 285 6.93 -15.56 -27.15
CA GLY A 285 7.88 -16.61 -27.52
C GLY A 285 9.34 -16.26 -27.28
N THR A 286 9.75 -15.01 -27.45
CA THR A 286 11.14 -14.55 -27.24
C THR A 286 11.35 -13.79 -25.93
N HIS A 287 10.29 -13.20 -25.40
CA HIS A 287 10.26 -12.40 -24.18
C HIS A 287 8.82 -12.41 -23.63
N TRP A 288 8.67 -11.96 -22.39
CA TRP A 288 7.39 -11.66 -21.77
C TRP A 288 7.05 -10.19 -22.00
N HIS A 289 5.92 -9.92 -22.65
CA HIS A 289 5.40 -8.58 -22.77
C HIS A 289 4.47 -8.30 -21.58
N VAL A 290 4.92 -7.48 -20.63
CA VAL A 290 4.29 -7.29 -19.32
C VAL A 290 3.54 -5.98 -19.28
N ILE A 291 2.27 -6.08 -18.90
CA ILE A 291 1.32 -4.98 -18.78
C ILE A 291 0.93 -4.87 -17.31
N PHE A 292 1.34 -3.76 -16.71
CA PHE A 292 1.04 -3.38 -15.33
C PHE A 292 -0.26 -2.57 -15.26
#